data_AF-A0A970GTZ7-F1
#
_entry.id   AF-A0A970GTZ7-F1
#
_cell.length_a   1.000
_cell.length_b   1.000
_cell.length_c   1.000
_cell.angle_alpha   90.00
_cell.angle_beta   90.00
_cell.angle_gamma   90.00
#
_symmetry.space_group_name_H-M   'P 1'
#
loop_
_entity.id
_entity.type
_entity.pdbx_description
1 polymer ?
#
loop_
_entity_poly.entity_id
_entity_poly.type
_entity_poly.pdbx_seq_one_letter_code
_entity_poly.pdbx_strand_id
1 'polypeptide(L)'
;MLSALGAIALSATAQPSFEYAVVPAISNIKRLPDTPPADGAFGAPVQIIAAQGEFEPASLVLRAPSDVAQVVLKPSDLKGKADVIPASALDLKLVKVWVQAGCAWHSYFADSATTTCYIP
;
A
#
# COMPACT_ATOMS: atom_id res chain seq x y z
N MET A 1 14.70 -55.76 -11.06
CA MET A 1 14.19 -54.74 -10.13
C MET A 1 14.96 -53.46 -10.35
N LEU A 2 14.38 -52.48 -11.02
CA LEU A 2 14.98 -51.16 -11.23
C LEU A 2 13.92 -50.13 -10.84
N SER A 3 14.11 -49.54 -9.67
CA SER A 3 13.26 -48.49 -9.10
C SER A 3 13.77 -47.15 -9.62
N ALA A 4 12.95 -46.43 -10.38
CA ALA A 4 13.17 -45.03 -10.67
C ALA A 4 12.22 -44.21 -9.78
N LEU A 5 12.73 -43.71 -8.64
CA LEU A 5 12.09 -42.63 -7.92
C LEU A 5 12.32 -41.33 -8.71
N GLY A 6 11.30 -40.90 -9.46
CA GLY A 6 11.26 -39.55 -10.00
C GLY A 6 10.99 -38.56 -8.86
N ALA A 7 11.97 -37.71 -8.56
CA ALA A 7 11.78 -36.58 -7.66
C ALA A 7 10.83 -35.57 -8.32
N ILE A 8 9.65 -35.39 -7.74
CA ILE A 8 8.75 -34.28 -8.06
C ILE A 8 9.36 -33.04 -7.43
N ALA A 9 9.93 -32.15 -8.26
CA ALA A 9 10.30 -30.82 -7.82
C ALA A 9 9.02 -30.03 -7.52
N LEU A 10 8.69 -29.89 -6.23
CA LEU A 10 7.66 -28.97 -5.78
C LEU A 10 8.26 -27.55 -5.84
N SER A 11 8.13 -26.88 -6.98
CA SER A 11 8.44 -25.46 -7.10
C SER A 11 7.38 -24.65 -6.36
N ALA A 12 7.54 -24.52 -5.05
CA ALA A 12 6.95 -23.41 -4.33
C ALA A 12 7.70 -22.15 -4.77
N THR A 13 7.14 -21.40 -5.73
CA THR A 13 7.63 -20.06 -6.02
C THR A 13 7.46 -19.25 -4.75
N ALA A 14 8.55 -18.99 -4.03
CA ALA A 14 8.53 -18.13 -2.86
C ALA A 14 7.95 -16.79 -3.28
N GLN A 15 6.78 -16.45 -2.72
CA GLN A 15 6.16 -15.16 -2.98
C GLN A 15 7.13 -14.09 -2.44
N PRO A 16 7.46 -13.04 -3.21
CA PRO A 16 8.33 -11.98 -2.70
C PRO A 16 7.74 -11.45 -1.40
N SER A 17 8.56 -11.38 -0.36
CA SER A 17 8.15 -10.84 0.93
C SER A 17 7.94 -9.34 0.77
N PHE A 18 6.69 -8.90 0.86
CA PHE A 18 6.37 -7.48 0.90
C PHE A 18 6.55 -6.93 2.31
N GLU A 19 7.07 -5.71 2.39
CA GLU A 19 7.01 -4.90 3.60
C GLU A 19 5.80 -3.99 3.51
N TYR A 20 5.12 -3.76 4.63
CA TYR A 20 4.06 -2.76 4.69
C TYR A 20 4.18 -1.91 5.95
N ALA A 21 3.76 -0.66 5.82
CA ALA A 21 3.68 0.28 6.92
C ALA A 21 2.31 0.95 6.94
N VAL A 22 1.66 0.94 8.09
CA VAL A 22 0.43 1.69 8.31
C VAL A 22 0.80 3.16 8.47
N VAL A 23 0.09 4.04 7.77
CA VAL A 23 0.31 5.49 7.83
C VAL A 23 -1.02 6.18 8.18
N PRO A 24 -0.99 7.44 8.64
CA PRO A 24 -2.23 8.19 8.83
C PRO A 24 -3.09 8.15 7.56
N ALA A 25 -4.39 7.91 7.72
CA ALA A 25 -5.34 7.79 6.62
C ALA A 25 -5.29 9.03 5.70
N ILE A 26 -5.19 10.21 6.31
CA ILE A 26 -5.01 11.50 5.64
C ILE A 26 -3.72 12.14 6.19
N SER A 27 -2.84 12.59 5.30
CA SER A 27 -1.56 13.20 5.66
C SER A 27 -1.13 14.24 4.63
N ASN A 28 -0.37 15.24 5.05
CA ASN A 28 0.32 16.20 4.19
C ASN A 28 1.72 15.73 3.75
N ILE A 29 2.13 14.53 4.19
CA ILE A 29 3.41 13.91 3.83
C ILE A 29 3.27 13.23 2.47
N LYS A 30 4.14 13.63 1.52
CA LYS A 30 4.22 12.99 0.20
C LYS A 30 4.71 11.55 0.34
N ARG A 31 3.99 10.61 -0.27
CA ARG A 31 4.40 9.21 -0.41
C ARG A 31 5.10 9.04 -1.75
N LEU A 32 6.40 8.76 -1.74
CA LEU A 32 7.21 8.56 -2.94
C LEU A 32 7.58 7.07 -3.09
N PRO A 33 7.78 6.57 -4.33
CA PRO A 33 8.01 5.14 -4.57
C PRO A 33 9.29 4.60 -3.91
N ASP A 34 10.31 5.44 -3.80
CA ASP A 34 11.66 5.13 -3.34
C ASP A 34 11.92 5.54 -1.89
N THR A 35 10.97 6.23 -1.25
CA THR A 35 11.13 6.79 0.09
C THR A 35 10.24 6.04 1.09
N PRO A 36 10.82 5.28 2.04
CA PRO A 36 10.06 4.66 3.12
C PRO A 36 9.31 5.70 3.97
N PRO A 37 8.09 5.42 4.44
CA PRO A 37 7.34 6.34 5.29
C PRO A 37 7.99 6.44 6.68
N ALA A 38 8.57 7.60 7.00
CA ALA A 38 9.20 7.85 8.30
C ALA A 38 8.21 7.85 9.48
N ASP A 39 6.95 8.21 9.21
CA ASP A 39 5.81 8.18 10.13
C ASP A 39 5.03 6.85 10.08
N GLY A 40 5.54 5.85 9.35
CA GLY A 40 4.88 4.57 9.16
C GLY A 40 5.15 3.57 10.29
N ALA A 41 4.10 2.88 10.74
CA ALA A 41 4.22 1.74 11.65
C ALA A 41 4.37 0.44 10.85
N PHE A 42 5.61 -0.03 10.69
CA PHE A 42 5.94 -1.24 9.92
C PHE A 42 5.40 -2.51 10.57
N GLY A 43 4.70 -3.34 9.79
CA GLY A 43 4.15 -4.62 10.24
C GLY A 43 3.01 -4.52 11.27
N ALA A 44 2.56 -3.31 11.61
CA ALA A 44 1.46 -3.09 12.54
C ALA A 44 0.10 -3.33 11.86
N PRO A 45 -0.93 -3.82 12.57
CA PRO A 45 -2.25 -3.95 11.99
C PRO A 45 -2.85 -2.57 11.66
N VAL A 46 -3.64 -2.49 10.60
CA VAL A 46 -4.51 -1.33 10.37
C VAL A 46 -5.60 -1.35 11.44
N GLN A 47 -5.74 -0.25 12.18
CA GLN A 47 -6.77 -0.10 13.21
C GLN A 47 -7.73 1.01 12.81
N ILE A 48 -9.02 0.70 12.87
CA ILE A 48 -10.11 1.61 12.51
C ILE A 48 -11.15 1.54 13.61
N ILE A 49 -11.67 2.70 14.00
CA ILE A 49 -12.82 2.81 14.90
C ILE A 49 -13.92 3.48 14.08
N ALA A 50 -15.07 2.83 13.97
CA ALA A 50 -16.20 3.29 13.17
C ALA A 50 -17.51 2.98 13.92
N ALA A 51 -18.54 3.79 13.71
CA ALA A 51 -19.90 3.43 14.07
C ALA A 51 -20.57 2.59 12.95
N GLN A 52 -21.69 1.95 13.28
CA GLN A 52 -22.44 1.15 12.31
C GLN A 52 -22.93 2.02 11.14
N GLY A 53 -22.58 1.64 9.91
CA GLY A 53 -22.99 2.34 8.69
C GLY A 53 -22.06 3.47 8.26
N GLU A 54 -21.00 3.76 9.02
CA GLU A 54 -19.97 4.72 8.62
C GLU A 54 -18.94 4.11 7.67
N PHE A 55 -18.33 4.97 6.87
CA PHE A 55 -17.19 4.65 6.03
C PHE A 55 -15.96 5.34 6.56
N GLU A 56 -14.98 4.55 7.00
CA GLU A 56 -13.74 5.08 7.57
C GLU A 56 -12.56 4.81 6.64
N PRO A 57 -11.73 5.83 6.35
CA PRO A 57 -10.55 5.67 5.51
C PRO A 57 -9.40 5.05 6.31
N ALA A 58 -8.58 4.26 5.62
CA ALA A 58 -7.29 3.82 6.12
C ALA A 58 -6.25 3.81 5.00
N SER A 59 -5.00 4.03 5.36
CA SER A 59 -3.89 4.11 4.41
C SER A 59 -2.72 3.25 4.88
N LEU A 60 -2.11 2.53 3.95
CA LEU A 60 -0.85 1.83 4.15
C LEU A 60 0.03 1.99 2.92
N VAL A 61 1.33 1.87 3.12
CA VAL A 61 2.31 1.81 2.03
C VAL A 61 2.81 0.38 1.92
N LEU A 62 2.65 -0.22 0.75
CA LEU A 62 3.20 -1.53 0.40
C LEU A 62 4.51 -1.34 -0.38
N ARG A 63 5.57 -2.04 0.05
CA ARG A 63 6.89 -2.00 -0.58
C ARG A 63 7.35 -3.40 -0.95
N ALA A 64 7.89 -3.54 -2.15
CA ALA A 64 8.58 -4.74 -2.59
C ALA A 64 10.09 -4.50 -2.51
N PRO A 65 10.88 -5.44 -1.96
CA PRO A 65 12.35 -5.32 -1.91
C PRO A 65 13.01 -5.53 -3.27
N SER A 66 12.28 -6.06 -4.25
CA SER A 66 12.72 -6.28 -5.62
C SER A 66 11.55 -6.10 -6.58
N ASP A 67 11.83 -6.00 -7.89
CA ASP A 67 10.80 -5.87 -8.91
C ASP A 67 9.80 -7.02 -8.88
N VAL A 68 8.52 -6.68 -9.00
CA VAL A 68 7.41 -7.64 -9.03
C VAL A 68 6.58 -7.40 -10.28
N ALA A 69 6.35 -8.45 -11.07
CA ALA A 69 5.59 -8.35 -12.32
C ALA A 69 4.13 -7.94 -12.11
N GLN A 70 3.52 -8.36 -11.00
CA GLN A 70 2.13 -8.08 -10.68
C GLN A 70 1.88 -8.09 -9.17
N VAL A 71 1.09 -7.12 -8.70
CA VAL A 71 0.55 -7.10 -7.33
C VAL A 71 -0.97 -7.15 -7.42
N VAL A 72 -1.59 -8.07 -6.69
CA VAL A 72 -3.05 -8.21 -6.61
C VAL A 72 -3.45 -8.16 -5.14
N LEU A 73 -4.26 -7.16 -4.77
CA LEU A 73 -4.85 -7.05 -3.43
C LEU A 73 -6.25 -7.67 -3.47
N LYS A 74 -6.50 -8.63 -2.56
CA LYS A 74 -7.82 -9.27 -2.41
C LYS A 74 -8.25 -9.15 -0.96
N PRO A 75 -9.32 -8.40 -0.64
CA PRO A 75 -9.84 -8.38 0.72
C PRO A 75 -10.49 -9.73 1.02
N SER A 76 -10.43 -10.12 2.29
CA SER A 76 -11.24 -11.19 2.86
C SER A 76 -12.17 -10.61 3.91
N ASP A 77 -13.19 -11.37 4.28
CA ASP A 77 -14.08 -11.01 5.38
C ASP A 77 -13.30 -10.69 6.66
N LEU A 78 -13.66 -9.60 7.32
CA LEU A 78 -13.12 -9.24 8.63
C LEU A 78 -13.98 -9.94 9.69
N LYS A 79 -13.38 -10.89 10.41
CA LYS A 79 -14.09 -11.71 11.38
C LYS A 79 -13.87 -11.19 12.79
N GLY A 80 -14.96 -10.76 13.43
CA GLY A 80 -14.99 -10.43 14.85
C GLY A 80 -15.44 -11.64 15.69
N LYS A 81 -15.52 -11.43 17.01
CA LYS A 81 -16.07 -12.45 17.93
C LYS A 81 -17.57 -12.65 17.75
N ALA A 82 -18.29 -11.58 17.44
CA ALA A 82 -19.76 -11.56 17.39
C ALA A 82 -20.32 -11.56 15.96
N ASP A 83 -19.60 -10.98 15.00
CA ASP A 83 -20.10 -10.80 13.64
C ASP A 83 -18.96 -10.69 12.61
N VAL A 84 -19.33 -10.61 11.34
CA VAL A 84 -18.44 -10.56 10.18
C VAL A 84 -18.74 -9.32 9.34
N ILE A 85 -17.72 -8.51 9.05
CA ILE A 85 -17.80 -7.49 8.00
C ILE A 85 -17.39 -8.15 6.69
N PRO A 86 -18.29 -8.28 5.70
CA PRO A 86 -18.00 -9.01 4.47
C PRO A 86 -16.96 -8.27 3.64
N ALA A 87 -16.16 -9.00 2.86
CA ALA A 87 -15.16 -8.43 1.95
C ALA A 87 -15.74 -7.40 0.98
N SER A 88 -17.03 -7.54 0.62
CA SER A 88 -17.75 -6.59 -0.24
C SER A 88 -17.99 -5.22 0.38
N ALA A 89 -17.85 -5.09 1.70
CA ALA A 89 -17.91 -3.80 2.40
C ALA A 89 -16.55 -3.07 2.42
N LEU A 90 -15.45 -3.73 2.01
CA LEU A 90 -14.13 -3.13 1.92
C LEU A 90 -13.91 -2.60 0.50
N ASP A 91 -13.60 -1.31 0.39
CA ASP A 91 -13.17 -0.71 -0.87
C ASP A 91 -11.65 -0.49 -0.89
N LEU A 92 -10.92 -1.40 -1.54
CA LEU A 92 -9.47 -1.32 -1.68
C LEU A 92 -9.09 -0.60 -2.97
N LYS A 93 -8.34 0.50 -2.84
CA LYS A 93 -7.82 1.27 -3.98
C LYS A 93 -6.29 1.27 -3.99
N LEU A 94 -5.71 1.11 -5.18
CA LEU A 94 -4.29 1.31 -5.39
C LEU A 94 -4.05 2.77 -5.82
N VAL A 95 -3.25 3.50 -5.03
CA VAL A 95 -2.90 4.89 -5.33
C VAL A 95 -1.63 4.91 -6.17
N LYS A 96 -1.76 5.43 -7.40
CA LYS A 96 -0.62 5.61 -8.30
C LYS A 96 0.11 6.92 -7.96
N VAL A 97 1.43 6.86 -7.83
CA VAL A 97 2.26 8.07 -7.82
C VAL A 97 2.25 8.69 -9.20
N TRP A 98 1.91 9.98 -9.27
CA TRP A 98 1.85 10.75 -10.50
C TRP A 98 2.78 11.95 -10.41
N VAL A 99 3.50 12.24 -11.50
CA VAL A 99 4.34 13.44 -11.58
C VAL A 99 3.45 14.68 -11.61
N GLN A 100 3.74 15.66 -10.76
CA GLN A 100 3.07 16.95 -10.79
C GLN A 100 4.09 18.05 -11.11
N ALA A 101 3.67 19.06 -11.88
CA ALA A 101 4.51 20.20 -12.22
C ALA A 101 4.85 21.05 -10.98
N GLY A 102 5.84 21.95 -11.12
CA GLY A 102 6.29 22.86 -10.06
C GLY A 102 5.12 23.64 -9.42
N CYS A 103 5.20 23.87 -8.12
CA CYS A 103 4.17 24.44 -7.27
C CYS A 103 2.86 23.62 -7.00
N ALA A 104 2.77 22.34 -7.38
CA ALA A 104 1.54 21.56 -7.15
C ALA A 104 1.31 21.16 -5.67
N TRP A 105 2.35 20.63 -5.00
CA TRP A 105 2.28 20.26 -3.58
C TRP A 105 2.90 21.33 -2.67
N HIS A 106 3.79 22.13 -3.23
CA HIS A 106 4.53 23.17 -2.53
C HIS A 106 4.09 24.53 -3.03
N SER A 107 4.04 25.55 -2.18
CA SER A 107 3.90 26.93 -2.67
C SER A 107 5.19 27.38 -3.37
N TYR A 108 5.13 28.50 -4.09
CA TYR A 108 6.32 29.12 -4.72
C TYR A 108 7.51 29.29 -3.76
N PHE A 109 7.24 29.49 -2.46
CA PHE A 109 8.28 29.65 -1.45
C PHE A 109 9.05 28.37 -1.11
N ALA A 110 8.51 27.20 -1.45
CA ALA A 110 9.09 25.89 -1.13
C ALA A 110 9.44 25.06 -2.37
N ASP A 111 9.36 25.66 -3.57
CA ASP A 111 9.82 25.05 -4.81
C ASP A 111 11.19 25.62 -5.21
N SER A 112 12.25 24.82 -5.02
CA SER A 112 13.62 25.19 -5.38
C SER A 112 13.93 24.99 -6.87
N ALA A 113 13.03 24.35 -7.62
CA ALA A 113 13.15 24.21 -9.06
C ALA A 113 12.66 25.50 -9.73
N THR A 114 13.59 26.28 -10.28
CA THR A 114 13.38 27.57 -10.96
C THR A 114 12.52 27.50 -12.24
N THR A 115 11.74 26.45 -12.46
CA THR A 115 10.95 26.25 -13.68
C THR A 115 9.46 26.13 -13.33
N THR A 116 8.73 27.23 -13.59
CA THR A 116 7.27 27.29 -13.85
C THR A 116 6.30 27.54 -12.68
N CYS A 117 6.67 28.36 -11.69
CA CYS A 117 5.69 28.86 -10.70
C CYS A 117 5.09 30.24 -11.04
N TYR A 118 5.36 30.80 -12.23
CA TYR A 118 4.73 32.03 -12.71
C TYR A 118 3.53 31.68 -13.59
N ILE A 119 2.33 31.78 -13.03
CA ILE A 119 1.08 31.92 -13.79
C ILE A 119 0.84 33.45 -13.84
N PRO A 120 0.67 34.07 -15.03
CA PRO A 120 0.50 35.52 -15.16
C PRO A 120 -0.75 36.05 -14.44
#